data_AF-A0A5B8XZX4-F1
#
_entry.id   AF-A0A5B8XZX4-F1
#
_cell.length_a   1.000
_cell.length_b   1.000
_cell.length_c   1.000
_cell.angle_alpha   90.00
_cell.angle_beta   90.00
_cell.angle_gamma   90.00
#
_symmetry.space_group_name_H-M   'P 1'
#
loop_
_entity.id
_entity.type
_entity.pdbx_description
1 polymer ?
#
loop_
_entity_poly.entity_id
_entity_poly.type
_entity_poly.pdbx_seq_one_letter_code
_entity_poly.pdbx_strand_id
1 'polypeptide(L)'
;MSHDRPLDDLLPELAGVGPISGMEQGPIVHPSVLQVELEGGYEWLYAIWKQPSAEQVLGEFRKLLKVTQMVAACDVEAPRRNFTNARLALFEVPNRDVSKALAHLTFAPVPFSAEEYVGRMLILAEEATSAGWQIPGKPASVWSAPVLTPAAELKQIMEVLDLSLTEQFAENKWGLQPGQPSKTMAEQIRYHFGVEIEPTFEGLKTIGLLLLDHRSNGLRWVPSGVFLAICDFIGVVIQNSKGWEVGWATPAKVGNFPAPPSLQVKAPGETFVLPIASLLVEWAVMPHLSSAPTMLSESLEDALRNR
;
A
#
# COMPACT_ATOMS: atom_id res chain seq x y z
N MET A 1 19.61 -9.27 17.10
CA MET A 1 18.77 -9.42 15.90
C MET A 1 18.59 -8.03 15.33
N SER A 2 18.75 -7.83 14.01
CA SER A 2 18.70 -6.49 13.41
C SER A 2 17.34 -5.84 13.69
N HIS A 3 17.33 -4.80 14.52
CA HIS A 3 16.18 -3.93 14.72
C HIS A 3 16.17 -2.92 13.57
N ASP A 4 16.00 -3.39 12.34
CA ASP A 4 15.68 -2.48 11.26
C ASP A 4 14.30 -1.90 11.58
N ARG A 5 14.23 -0.56 11.60
CA ARG A 5 13.01 0.24 11.83
C ARG A 5 12.51 0.74 10.48
N PRO A 6 11.87 -0.14 9.70
CA PRO A 6 11.68 0.06 8.29
C PRO A 6 10.82 1.28 7.93
N LEU A 7 9.77 1.54 8.70
CA LEU A 7 8.77 2.54 8.31
C LEU A 7 9.15 3.99 8.71
N ASP A 8 10.03 4.15 9.70
CA ASP A 8 10.50 5.46 10.18
C ASP A 8 11.26 6.21 9.07
N ASP A 9 11.96 5.46 8.23
CA ASP A 9 12.74 5.97 7.11
C ASP A 9 11.88 6.60 6.01
N LEU A 10 10.71 6.01 5.72
CA LEU A 10 9.77 6.48 4.69
C LEU A 10 8.96 7.70 5.12
N LEU A 11 8.93 7.98 6.42
CA LEU A 11 8.16 9.04 7.04
C LEU A 11 9.05 9.80 8.04
N PRO A 12 10.03 10.60 7.59
CA PRO A 12 10.92 11.34 8.48
C PRO A 12 10.18 12.33 9.40
N GLU A 13 8.98 12.76 9.00
CA GLU A 13 8.04 13.55 9.82
C GLU A 13 7.49 12.78 11.04
N LEU A 14 7.52 11.44 11.00
CA LEU A 14 7.14 10.55 12.10
C LEU A 14 8.36 10.04 12.90
N ALA A 15 9.57 10.09 12.31
CA ALA A 15 10.81 9.62 12.92
C ALA A 15 11.50 10.64 13.85
N GLY A 16 10.98 11.87 13.94
CA GLY A 16 11.58 13.01 14.64
C GLY A 16 11.53 12.97 16.18
N VAL A 17 11.49 11.81 16.83
CA VAL A 17 11.48 11.71 18.30
C VAL A 17 12.59 10.77 18.77
N GLY A 18 13.83 11.28 18.71
CA GLY A 18 14.89 10.77 19.60
C GLY A 18 14.59 11.19 21.04
N PRO A 19 15.09 10.46 22.06
CA PRO A 19 14.78 10.77 23.44
C PRO A 19 15.43 12.12 23.83
N ILE A 20 14.63 13.18 23.77
CA ILE A 20 14.93 14.44 24.43
C ILE A 20 14.56 14.23 25.89
N SER A 21 15.54 14.34 26.78
CA SER A 21 15.32 14.44 28.21
C SER A 21 14.33 15.58 28.50
N GLY A 22 13.07 15.21 28.74
CA GLY A 22 11.90 16.10 28.80
C GLY A 22 10.78 15.51 27.94
N MET A 23 10.02 14.57 28.49
CA MET A 23 9.08 13.68 27.78
C MET A 23 8.01 14.44 26.99
N GLU A 24 8.30 14.80 25.74
CA GLU A 24 7.26 14.98 24.74
C GLU A 24 6.73 13.60 24.36
N GLN A 25 5.44 13.37 24.59
CA GLN A 25 4.80 12.11 24.22
C GLN A 25 4.92 11.91 22.71
N GLY A 26 5.29 10.70 22.29
CA GLY A 26 5.33 10.33 20.88
C GLY A 26 3.95 10.39 20.21
N PRO A 27 3.86 10.12 18.90
CA PRO A 27 2.60 10.18 18.18
C PRO A 27 1.55 9.21 18.75
N ILE A 28 0.27 9.58 18.65
CA ILE A 28 -0.86 8.78 19.14
C ILE A 28 -1.03 7.50 18.30
N VAL A 29 -0.87 7.64 16.98
CA VAL A 29 -0.81 6.51 16.04
C VAL A 29 0.62 6.00 16.04
N HIS A 30 0.82 4.71 16.35
CA HIS A 30 2.13 4.10 16.31
C HIS A 30 2.65 4.06 14.86
N PRO A 31 3.84 4.62 14.55
CA PRO A 31 4.34 4.69 13.19
C PRO A 31 4.82 3.34 12.64
N SER A 32 5.16 2.39 13.51
CA SER A 32 5.66 1.08 13.11
C SER A 32 4.53 0.04 12.99
N VAL A 33 4.68 -0.86 12.01
CA VAL A 33 3.74 -1.92 11.70
C VAL A 33 4.42 -3.25 11.93
N LEU A 34 3.87 -4.05 12.83
CA LEU A 34 4.36 -5.38 13.11
C LEU A 34 3.77 -6.36 12.10
N GLN A 35 4.53 -7.41 11.78
CA GLN A 35 4.02 -8.53 10.99
C GLN A 35 3.83 -9.74 11.90
N VAL A 36 2.65 -10.35 11.81
CA VAL A 36 2.25 -11.49 12.63
C VAL A 36 2.08 -12.68 11.71
N GLU A 37 2.76 -13.77 12.03
CA GLU A 37 2.61 -15.05 11.33
C GLU A 37 1.66 -15.92 12.15
N LEU A 38 0.59 -16.36 11.51
CA LEU A 38 -0.45 -17.21 12.06
C LEU A 38 -0.57 -18.48 11.19
N GLU A 39 -1.29 -19.49 11.68
CA GLU A 39 -1.50 -20.75 10.94
C GLU A 39 -2.13 -20.52 9.55
N GLY A 40 -2.99 -19.51 9.41
CA GLY A 40 -3.67 -19.16 8.16
C GLY A 40 -2.92 -18.19 7.23
N GLY A 41 -1.76 -17.67 7.63
CA GLY A 41 -0.99 -16.70 6.84
C GLY A 41 -0.45 -15.54 7.66
N TYR A 42 -0.19 -14.42 6.99
CA TYR A 42 0.39 -13.23 7.63
C TYR A 42 -0.67 -12.17 7.89
N GLU A 43 -0.43 -11.32 8.87
CA GLU A 43 -1.23 -10.14 9.16
C GLU A 43 -0.33 -8.94 9.47
N TRP A 44 -0.80 -7.75 9.11
CA TRP A 44 -0.23 -6.49 9.60
C TRP A 44 -0.89 -6.12 10.92
N LEU A 45 -0.10 -5.76 11.93
CA LEU A 45 -0.58 -5.28 13.22
C LEU A 45 -0.15 -3.83 13.44
N TYR A 46 -1.14 -2.97 13.56
CA TYR A 46 -1.07 -1.54 13.86
C TYR A 46 -1.47 -1.31 15.31
N ALA A 47 -1.01 -0.19 15.89
CA ALA A 47 -1.37 0.20 17.24
C ALA A 47 -1.71 1.69 17.33
N ILE A 48 -2.68 2.01 18.19
CA ILE A 48 -3.02 3.38 18.59
C ILE A 48 -3.04 3.43 20.11
N TRP A 49 -2.14 4.22 20.68
CA TRP A 49 -1.85 4.25 22.11
C TRP A 49 -2.95 4.93 22.93
N LYS A 50 -3.56 5.96 22.36
CA LYS A 50 -4.57 6.80 22.99
C LYS A 50 -5.73 7.05 22.04
N GLN A 51 -6.90 7.41 22.55
CA GLN A 51 -8.06 7.75 21.76
C GLN A 51 -7.73 8.83 20.70
N PRO A 52 -7.73 8.50 19.39
CA PRO A 52 -7.47 9.47 18.34
C PRO A 52 -8.73 10.32 18.06
N SER A 53 -8.58 11.41 17.33
CA SER A 53 -9.72 12.04 16.65
C SER A 53 -10.08 11.28 15.36
N ALA A 54 -11.30 11.48 14.84
CA ALA A 54 -11.67 10.92 13.54
C ALA A 54 -10.77 11.44 12.40
N GLU A 55 -10.31 12.68 12.50
CA GLU A 55 -9.37 13.28 11.55
C GLU A 55 -8.00 12.60 11.58
N GLN A 56 -7.47 12.29 12.78
CA GLN A 56 -6.21 11.54 12.91
C GLN A 56 -6.32 10.13 12.32
N VAL A 57 -7.49 9.48 12.44
CA VAL A 57 -7.73 8.19 11.78
C VAL A 57 -7.73 8.33 10.26
N LEU A 58 -8.46 9.31 9.72
CA LEU A 58 -8.56 9.52 8.27
C LEU A 58 -7.32 10.14 7.63
N GLY A 59 -6.47 10.81 8.42
CA GLY A 59 -5.21 11.41 8.02
C GLY A 59 -4.02 10.48 8.30
N GLU A 60 -3.60 10.41 9.56
CA GLU A 60 -2.36 9.73 9.99
C GLU A 60 -2.44 8.21 9.83
N PHE A 61 -3.47 7.56 10.38
CA PHE A 61 -3.60 6.10 10.27
C PHE A 61 -3.81 5.64 8.83
N ARG A 62 -4.62 6.39 8.05
CA ARG A 62 -4.77 6.15 6.61
C ARG A 62 -3.45 6.29 5.85
N LYS A 63 -2.63 7.31 6.16
CA LYS A 63 -1.29 7.48 5.58
C LYS A 63 -0.41 6.28 5.90
N LEU A 64 -0.43 5.79 7.14
CA LEU A 64 0.33 4.60 7.54
C LEU A 64 -0.12 3.33 6.80
N LEU A 65 -1.44 3.12 6.68
CA LEU A 65 -2.00 2.01 5.89
C LEU A 65 -1.50 2.07 4.44
N LYS A 66 -1.61 3.26 3.81
CA LYS A 66 -1.17 3.49 2.43
C LYS A 66 0.31 3.18 2.25
N VAL A 67 1.17 3.64 3.16
CA VAL A 67 2.62 3.38 3.10
C VAL A 67 2.91 1.89 3.27
N THR A 68 2.22 1.21 4.19
CA THR A 68 2.38 -0.25 4.37
C THR A 68 2.06 -1.00 3.07
N GLN A 69 0.94 -0.66 2.44
CA GLN A 69 0.50 -1.26 1.18
C GLN A 69 1.47 -0.97 0.04
N MET A 70 1.96 0.27 -0.04
CA MET A 70 2.93 0.67 -1.06
C MET A 70 4.25 -0.09 -0.91
N VAL A 71 4.75 -0.24 0.32
CA VAL A 71 5.94 -1.04 0.60
C VAL A 71 5.72 -2.48 0.16
N ALA A 72 4.59 -3.09 0.57
CA ALA A 72 4.28 -4.47 0.23
C ALA A 72 4.15 -4.69 -1.30
N ALA A 73 3.58 -3.72 -2.03
CA ALA A 73 3.39 -3.81 -3.47
C ALA A 73 4.65 -3.45 -4.29
N CYS A 74 5.66 -2.81 -3.69
CA CYS A 74 6.91 -2.47 -4.38
C CYS A 74 8.05 -3.44 -4.04
N ASP A 75 7.89 -4.25 -3.01
CA ASP A 75 8.90 -5.22 -2.60
C ASP A 75 8.79 -6.50 -3.45
N VAL A 76 9.68 -6.61 -4.44
CA VAL A 76 9.79 -7.77 -5.33
C VAL A 76 10.74 -8.85 -4.79
N GLU A 77 11.54 -8.53 -3.78
CA GLU A 77 12.52 -9.43 -3.18
C GLU A 77 11.99 -10.09 -1.90
N ALA A 78 10.97 -9.51 -1.27
CA ALA A 78 10.32 -10.11 -0.12
C ALA A 78 9.73 -11.49 -0.47
N PRO A 79 9.82 -12.46 0.45
CA PRO A 79 9.07 -13.70 0.36
C PRO A 79 7.60 -13.37 0.11
N ARG A 80 6.94 -14.11 -0.79
CA ARG A 80 5.50 -13.98 -1.06
C ARG A 80 4.70 -14.28 0.21
N ARG A 81 4.47 -13.25 1.02
CA ARG A 81 3.68 -13.33 2.25
C ARG A 81 2.21 -13.22 1.87
N ASN A 82 1.45 -14.26 2.17
CA ASN A 82 -0.01 -14.25 2.02
C ASN A 82 -0.63 -13.46 3.18
N PHE A 83 -0.67 -12.13 3.04
CA PHE A 83 -1.35 -11.28 4.00
C PHE A 83 -2.86 -11.47 3.90
N THR A 84 -3.49 -11.78 5.03
CA THR A 84 -4.92 -12.08 5.11
C THR A 84 -5.71 -10.97 5.77
N ASN A 85 -5.11 -10.26 6.73
CA ASN A 85 -5.76 -9.15 7.43
C ASN A 85 -4.78 -8.01 7.77
N ALA A 86 -5.33 -6.81 7.89
CA ALA A 86 -4.77 -5.72 8.67
C ALA A 86 -5.52 -5.63 10.01
N ARG A 87 -4.80 -5.60 11.12
CA ARG A 87 -5.35 -5.51 12.48
C ARG A 87 -4.87 -4.27 13.19
N LEU A 88 -5.79 -3.63 13.90
CA LEU A 88 -5.52 -2.44 14.69
C LEU A 88 -5.85 -2.71 16.15
N ALA A 89 -4.85 -2.59 17.02
CA ALA A 89 -5.01 -2.60 18.46
C ALA A 89 -5.21 -1.17 18.97
N LEU A 90 -6.37 -0.89 19.58
CA LEU A 90 -6.62 0.37 20.29
C LEU A 90 -6.55 0.13 21.80
N PHE A 91 -5.72 0.91 22.47
CA PHE A 91 -5.52 0.79 23.92
C PHE A 91 -6.49 1.65 24.76
N GLU A 92 -7.31 2.48 24.10
CA GLU A 92 -8.47 3.16 24.67
C GLU A 92 -9.75 2.82 23.89
N VAL A 93 -10.91 3.02 24.53
CA VAL A 93 -12.21 2.69 23.93
C VAL A 93 -12.59 3.72 22.87
N PRO A 94 -12.76 3.33 21.59
CA PRO A 94 -13.12 4.25 20.53
C PRO A 94 -14.48 4.89 20.77
N ASN A 95 -14.56 6.21 20.66
CA ASN A 95 -15.84 6.90 20.56
C ASN A 95 -16.54 6.61 19.23
N ARG A 96 -17.77 7.12 19.08
CA ARG A 96 -18.60 6.88 17.89
C ARG A 96 -17.97 7.38 16.59
N ASP A 97 -17.30 8.53 16.61
CA ASP A 97 -16.76 9.14 15.40
C ASP A 97 -15.48 8.45 14.93
N VAL A 98 -14.64 8.01 15.87
CA VAL A 98 -13.50 7.13 15.56
C VAL A 98 -13.98 5.78 15.01
N SER A 99 -15.00 5.18 15.62
CA SER A 99 -15.58 3.93 15.13
C SER A 99 -16.09 4.06 13.69
N LYS A 100 -16.74 5.19 13.36
CA LYS A 100 -17.17 5.49 11.98
C LYS A 100 -15.98 5.71 11.04
N ALA A 101 -14.95 6.41 11.46
CA ALA A 101 -13.74 6.63 10.66
C ALA A 101 -13.03 5.31 10.34
N LEU A 102 -12.92 4.40 11.32
CA LEU A 102 -12.39 3.06 11.12
C LEU A 102 -13.25 2.24 10.15
N ALA A 103 -14.57 2.26 10.32
CA ALA A 103 -15.49 1.60 9.41
C ALA A 103 -15.39 2.14 7.96
N HIS A 104 -15.15 3.45 7.81
CA HIS A 104 -14.90 4.07 6.50
C HIS A 104 -13.61 3.56 5.84
N LEU A 105 -12.64 3.13 6.64
CA LEU A 105 -11.42 2.45 6.19
C LEU A 105 -11.57 0.92 6.14
N THR A 106 -12.80 0.39 6.18
CA THR A 106 -13.16 -1.05 6.14
C THR A 106 -12.80 -1.86 7.39
N PHE A 107 -12.39 -1.20 8.47
CA PHE A 107 -12.12 -1.88 9.74
C PHE A 107 -13.42 -2.17 10.48
N ALA A 108 -13.56 -3.40 10.97
CA ALA A 108 -14.66 -3.84 11.84
C ALA A 108 -14.11 -4.38 13.18
N PRO A 109 -14.86 -4.24 14.30
CA PRO A 109 -14.41 -4.75 15.58
C PRO A 109 -14.38 -6.28 15.57
N VAL A 110 -13.33 -6.86 16.14
CA VAL A 110 -13.15 -8.31 16.26
C VAL A 110 -12.72 -8.69 17.68
N PRO A 111 -12.97 -9.92 18.14
CA PRO A 111 -12.45 -10.40 19.41
C PRO A 111 -10.91 -10.41 19.42
N PHE A 112 -10.33 -10.10 20.58
CA PHE A 112 -8.88 -10.24 20.81
C PHE A 112 -8.56 -11.65 21.30
N SER A 113 -7.64 -12.34 20.61
CA SER A 113 -7.07 -13.61 21.06
C SER A 113 -5.75 -13.34 21.78
N ALA A 114 -5.70 -13.50 23.10
CA ALA A 114 -4.47 -13.23 23.84
C ALA A 114 -3.35 -14.21 23.44
N GLU A 115 -3.70 -15.48 23.23
CA GLU A 115 -2.76 -16.57 22.92
C GLU A 115 -2.02 -16.34 21.59
N GLU A 116 -2.73 -15.89 20.56
CA GLU A 116 -2.15 -15.63 19.23
C GLU A 116 -1.18 -14.43 19.23
N TYR A 117 -1.36 -13.46 20.14
CA TYR A 117 -0.65 -12.18 20.10
C TYR A 117 0.29 -11.94 21.29
N VAL A 118 0.47 -12.88 22.22
CA VAL A 118 1.29 -12.67 23.44
C VAL A 118 2.65 -12.02 23.13
N GLY A 119 3.42 -12.61 22.20
CA GLY A 119 4.75 -12.11 21.84
C GLY A 119 4.73 -10.73 21.19
N ARG A 120 3.65 -10.38 20.47
CA ARG A 120 3.50 -9.08 19.79
C ARG A 120 3.07 -7.99 20.77
N MET A 121 2.27 -8.34 21.78
CA MET A 121 1.89 -7.42 22.84
C MET A 121 3.09 -6.99 23.69
N LEU A 122 4.08 -7.85 23.90
CA LEU A 122 5.33 -7.49 24.57
C LEU A 122 6.11 -6.44 23.77
N ILE A 123 6.26 -6.65 22.45
CA ILE A 123 6.92 -5.70 21.55
C ILE A 123 6.20 -4.35 21.57
N LEU A 124 4.86 -4.34 21.43
CA LEU A 124 4.08 -3.10 21.49
C LEU A 124 4.21 -2.38 22.84
N ALA A 125 4.33 -3.10 23.95
CA ALA A 125 4.54 -2.50 25.26
C ALA A 125 5.93 -1.85 25.39
N GLU A 126 6.97 -2.48 24.84
CA GLU A 126 8.32 -1.93 24.78
C GLU A 126 8.39 -0.68 23.88
N GLU A 127 7.74 -0.72 22.72
CA GLU A 127 7.64 0.41 21.78
C GLU A 127 6.84 1.57 22.38
N ALA A 128 5.69 1.29 23.01
CA ALA A 128 4.90 2.30 23.71
C ALA A 128 5.71 2.97 24.82
N THR A 129 6.39 2.19 25.65
CA THR A 129 7.25 2.73 26.74
C THR A 129 8.35 3.61 26.18
N SER A 130 8.98 3.18 25.07
CA SER A 130 10.03 3.94 24.39
C SER A 130 9.51 5.26 23.80
N ALA A 131 8.24 5.29 23.39
CA ALA A 131 7.55 6.48 22.90
C ALA A 131 6.90 7.34 24.02
N GLY A 132 7.15 7.03 25.30
CA GLY A 132 6.62 7.78 26.43
C GLY A 132 5.16 7.46 26.79
N TRP A 133 4.61 6.36 26.27
CA TRP A 133 3.26 5.88 26.54
C TRP A 133 3.27 4.74 27.57
N GLN A 134 2.22 4.67 28.39
CA GLN A 134 1.92 3.51 29.24
C GLN A 134 0.63 2.88 28.74
N ILE A 135 0.71 1.63 28.28
CA ILE A 135 -0.43 0.89 27.75
C ILE A 135 -0.80 -0.28 28.67
N PRO A 136 -2.09 -0.66 28.76
CA PRO A 136 -2.49 -1.87 29.46
C PRO A 136 -1.95 -3.12 28.75
N GLY A 137 -1.82 -4.24 29.48
CA GLY A 137 -1.33 -5.51 28.94
C GLY A 137 -2.23 -6.18 27.89
N LYS A 138 -3.42 -5.62 27.63
CA LYS A 138 -4.31 -6.01 26.53
C LYS A 138 -4.97 -4.76 25.93
N PRO A 139 -5.26 -4.74 24.62
CA PRO A 139 -5.98 -3.63 24.01
C PRO A 139 -7.42 -3.52 24.54
N ALA A 140 -7.96 -2.31 24.54
CA ALA A 140 -9.36 -2.04 24.85
C ALA A 140 -10.29 -2.55 23.75
N SER A 141 -9.86 -2.47 22.48
CA SER A 141 -10.55 -3.07 21.35
C SER A 141 -9.57 -3.44 20.23
N VAL A 142 -9.95 -4.42 19.42
CA VAL A 142 -9.22 -4.81 18.21
C VAL A 142 -10.16 -4.66 17.03
N TRP A 143 -9.62 -4.13 15.95
CA TRP A 143 -10.32 -3.94 14.69
C TRP A 143 -9.56 -4.64 13.58
N SER A 144 -10.29 -5.15 12.59
CA SER A 144 -9.70 -5.86 11.46
C SER A 144 -10.32 -5.41 10.14
N ALA A 145 -9.46 -5.25 9.14
CA ALA A 145 -9.85 -5.12 7.75
C ALA A 145 -9.28 -6.31 6.96
N PRO A 146 -10.11 -7.05 6.19
CA PRO A 146 -9.63 -8.17 5.40
C PRO A 146 -8.75 -7.68 4.24
N VAL A 147 -7.74 -8.46 3.91
CA VAL A 147 -6.97 -8.30 2.67
C VAL A 147 -7.65 -9.14 1.60
N LEU A 148 -8.24 -8.45 0.63
CA LEU A 148 -9.01 -9.05 -0.44
C LEU A 148 -8.07 -9.66 -1.47
N THR A 149 -8.13 -10.98 -1.56
CA THR A 149 -7.51 -11.73 -2.64
C THR A 149 -8.53 -12.03 -3.73
N PRO A 150 -8.11 -12.03 -5.01
CA PRO A 150 -8.97 -12.43 -6.13
C PRO A 150 -9.53 -13.85 -5.95
N ALA A 151 -10.58 -14.18 -6.73
CA ALA A 151 -11.06 -15.56 -6.85
C ALA A 151 -9.92 -16.52 -7.23
N ALA A 152 -10.02 -17.79 -6.84
CA ALA A 152 -8.92 -18.75 -6.92
C ALA A 152 -8.30 -18.86 -8.32
N GLU A 153 -9.12 -18.86 -9.38
CA GLU A 153 -8.68 -18.95 -10.77
C GLU A 153 -7.89 -17.70 -11.19
N LEU A 154 -8.42 -16.51 -10.88
CA LEU A 154 -7.74 -15.24 -11.18
C LEU A 154 -6.46 -15.10 -10.34
N LYS A 155 -6.49 -15.54 -9.08
CA LYS A 155 -5.33 -15.54 -8.19
C LYS A 155 -4.18 -16.38 -8.78
N GLN A 156 -4.47 -17.59 -9.28
CA GLN A 156 -3.46 -18.43 -9.93
C GLN A 156 -2.86 -17.75 -11.17
N ILE A 157 -3.68 -17.14 -12.02
CA ILE A 157 -3.20 -16.41 -13.19
C ILE A 157 -2.31 -15.23 -12.78
N MET A 158 -2.73 -14.46 -11.77
CA MET A 158 -1.97 -13.33 -11.26
C MET A 158 -0.64 -13.76 -10.62
N GLU A 159 -0.59 -14.90 -9.95
CA GLU A 159 0.64 -15.46 -9.37
C GLU A 159 1.63 -15.92 -10.44
N VAL A 160 1.15 -16.48 -11.55
CA VAL A 160 1.96 -16.85 -12.72
C VAL A 160 2.49 -15.60 -13.42
N LEU A 161 1.63 -14.61 -13.64
CA LEU A 161 2.00 -13.34 -14.26
C LEU A 161 3.03 -12.59 -13.40
N ASP A 162 2.82 -12.54 -12.09
CA ASP A 162 3.77 -11.96 -11.13
C ASP A 162 5.11 -12.69 -11.14
N LEU A 163 5.11 -14.02 -11.20
CA LEU A 163 6.34 -14.81 -11.26
C LEU A 163 7.12 -14.50 -12.54
N SER A 164 6.44 -14.50 -13.70
CA SER A 164 7.06 -14.18 -14.98
C SER A 164 7.69 -12.79 -14.98
N LEU A 165 7.01 -11.79 -14.41
CA LEU A 165 7.53 -10.43 -14.33
C LEU A 165 8.73 -10.36 -13.37
N THR A 166 8.60 -10.91 -12.17
CA THR A 166 9.66 -10.85 -11.17
C THR A 166 10.93 -11.58 -11.62
N GLU A 167 10.81 -12.76 -12.24
CA GLU A 167 11.96 -13.50 -12.77
C GLU A 167 12.64 -12.76 -13.94
N GLN A 168 11.86 -12.26 -14.91
CA GLN A 168 12.40 -11.58 -16.08
C GLN A 168 13.09 -10.25 -15.75
N PHE A 169 12.64 -9.58 -14.69
CA PHE A 169 13.18 -8.30 -14.23
C PHE A 169 14.00 -8.40 -12.94
N ALA A 170 14.34 -9.62 -12.49
CA ALA A 170 15.23 -9.82 -11.34
C ALA A 170 16.64 -9.24 -11.61
N GLU A 171 17.16 -9.45 -12.82
CA GLU A 171 18.47 -8.93 -13.24
C GLU A 171 18.36 -7.56 -13.92
N ASN A 172 17.25 -7.29 -14.60
CA ASN A 172 16.95 -6.01 -15.24
C ASN A 172 16.14 -5.13 -14.30
N LYS A 173 16.84 -4.32 -13.50
CA LYS A 173 16.21 -3.35 -12.58
C LYS A 173 15.06 -2.61 -13.28
N TRP A 174 13.93 -2.54 -12.58
CA TRP A 174 12.76 -1.79 -13.02
C TRP A 174 13.15 -0.39 -13.49
N GLY A 175 12.70 -0.06 -14.69
CA GLY A 175 12.94 1.23 -15.32
C GLY A 175 14.20 1.38 -16.17
N LEU A 176 15.05 0.36 -16.28
CA LEU A 176 16.14 0.33 -17.28
C LEU A 176 15.60 0.27 -18.73
N GLN A 177 14.47 -0.40 -18.93
CA GLN A 177 13.76 -0.50 -20.20
C GLN A 177 12.31 -0.04 -20.01
N PRO A 178 12.03 1.28 -20.06
CA PRO A 178 10.67 1.80 -19.95
C PRO A 178 9.75 1.15 -21.00
N GLY A 179 8.55 0.73 -20.58
CA GLY A 179 7.59 0.07 -21.46
C GLY A 179 7.74 -1.45 -21.59
N GLN A 180 8.88 -2.03 -21.20
CA GLN A 180 9.10 -3.47 -21.35
C GLN A 180 8.27 -4.32 -20.36
N PRO A 181 8.16 -3.96 -19.06
CA PRO A 181 7.28 -4.69 -18.16
C PRO A 181 5.80 -4.59 -18.55
N SER A 182 5.36 -3.41 -18.98
CA SER A 182 3.97 -3.22 -19.43
C SER A 182 3.64 -4.03 -20.68
N LYS A 183 4.56 -4.11 -21.65
CA LYS A 183 4.44 -5.00 -22.81
C LYS A 183 4.36 -6.47 -22.39
N THR A 184 5.22 -6.91 -21.48
CA THR A 184 5.24 -8.29 -20.98
C THR A 184 3.91 -8.64 -20.32
N MET A 185 3.39 -7.75 -19.45
CA MET A 185 2.08 -7.91 -18.84
C MET A 185 0.96 -7.99 -19.89
N ALA A 186 0.96 -7.13 -20.91
CA ALA A 186 -0.04 -7.17 -21.99
C ALA A 186 -0.01 -8.48 -22.78
N GLU A 187 1.18 -9.03 -23.07
CA GLU A 187 1.35 -10.34 -23.70
C GLU A 187 0.79 -11.48 -22.84
N GLN A 188 1.04 -11.44 -21.52
CA GLN A 188 0.49 -12.41 -20.57
C GLN A 188 -1.04 -12.30 -20.44
N ILE A 189 -1.59 -11.07 -20.43
CA ILE A 189 -3.04 -10.87 -20.44
C ILE A 189 -3.65 -11.46 -21.71
N ARG A 190 -3.04 -11.22 -22.87
CA ARG A 190 -3.50 -11.81 -24.13
C ARG A 190 -3.45 -13.33 -24.10
N TYR A 191 -2.38 -13.91 -23.55
CA TYR A 191 -2.24 -15.37 -23.46
C TYR A 191 -3.29 -16.01 -22.54
N HIS A 192 -3.52 -15.44 -21.35
CA HIS A 192 -4.41 -16.03 -20.34
C HIS A 192 -5.89 -15.67 -20.52
N PHE A 193 -6.20 -14.47 -21.02
CA PHE A 193 -7.57 -13.96 -21.15
C PHE A 193 -8.04 -13.84 -22.60
N GLY A 194 -7.15 -13.96 -23.59
CA GLY A 194 -7.50 -13.76 -25.01
C GLY A 194 -7.81 -12.30 -25.35
N VAL A 195 -7.40 -11.35 -24.51
CA VAL A 195 -7.68 -9.92 -24.65
C VAL A 195 -6.42 -9.17 -25.07
N GLU A 196 -6.53 -8.39 -26.14
CA GLU A 196 -5.45 -7.49 -26.56
C GLU A 196 -5.53 -6.17 -25.77
N ILE A 197 -4.39 -5.75 -25.21
CA ILE A 197 -4.28 -4.53 -24.41
C ILE A 197 -3.40 -3.55 -25.16
N GLU A 198 -4.01 -2.48 -25.68
CA GLU A 198 -3.30 -1.34 -26.26
C GLU A 198 -2.97 -0.29 -25.19
N PRO A 199 -1.87 0.49 -25.32
CA PRO A 199 -1.50 1.52 -24.37
C PRO A 199 -2.37 2.78 -24.49
N THR A 200 -3.67 2.63 -24.23
CA THR A 200 -4.69 3.68 -24.27
C THR A 200 -5.45 3.72 -22.94
N PHE A 201 -6.29 4.75 -22.74
CA PHE A 201 -7.18 4.80 -21.57
C PHE A 201 -8.15 3.61 -21.52
N GLU A 202 -8.65 3.12 -22.65
CA GLU A 202 -9.49 1.91 -22.69
C GLU A 202 -8.69 0.65 -22.36
N GLY A 203 -7.42 0.55 -22.78
CA GLY A 203 -6.54 -0.54 -22.36
C GLY A 203 -6.28 -0.52 -20.85
N LEU A 204 -6.06 0.67 -20.27
CA LEU A 204 -5.89 0.85 -18.83
C LEU A 204 -7.16 0.47 -18.03
N LYS A 205 -8.33 0.84 -18.56
CA LYS A 205 -9.62 0.41 -18.00
C LYS A 205 -9.78 -1.11 -18.05
N THR A 206 -9.38 -1.74 -19.15
CA THR A 206 -9.43 -3.19 -19.32
C THR A 206 -8.51 -3.90 -18.33
N ILE A 207 -7.29 -3.39 -18.12
CA ILE A 207 -6.40 -3.87 -17.05
C ILE A 207 -7.09 -3.77 -15.69
N GLY A 208 -7.71 -2.62 -15.39
CA GLY A 208 -8.44 -2.41 -14.14
C GLY A 208 -9.52 -3.47 -13.92
N LEU A 209 -10.34 -3.73 -14.94
CA LEU A 209 -11.44 -4.71 -14.87
C LEU A 209 -10.96 -6.16 -14.73
N LEU A 210 -9.81 -6.51 -15.32
CA LEU A 210 -9.31 -7.89 -15.33
C LEU A 210 -8.47 -8.22 -14.10
N LEU A 211 -7.64 -7.28 -13.64
CA LEU A 211 -6.59 -7.56 -12.66
C LEU A 211 -6.83 -6.94 -11.28
N LEU A 212 -7.77 -6.00 -11.14
CA LEU A 212 -8.03 -5.32 -9.87
C LEU A 212 -9.33 -5.78 -9.24
N ASP A 213 -9.31 -5.84 -7.92
CA ASP A 213 -10.53 -6.08 -7.14
C ASP A 213 -11.34 -4.79 -7.03
N HIS A 214 -12.66 -4.89 -7.22
CA HIS A 214 -13.59 -3.76 -7.13
C HIS A 214 -14.49 -3.81 -5.89
N ARG A 215 -14.33 -4.81 -5.02
CA ARG A 215 -15.08 -4.90 -3.77
C ARG A 215 -14.62 -3.78 -2.82
N SER A 216 -15.58 -3.19 -2.11
CA SER A 216 -15.36 -2.04 -1.22
C SER A 216 -15.16 -2.41 0.26
N ASN A 217 -15.17 -3.70 0.59
CA ASN A 217 -15.23 -4.18 1.97
C ASN A 217 -13.88 -4.66 2.53
N GLY A 218 -12.76 -4.19 2.00
CA GLY A 218 -11.43 -4.54 2.50
C GLY A 218 -10.29 -3.80 1.81
N LEU A 219 -9.07 -4.14 2.21
CA LEU A 219 -7.83 -3.69 1.56
C LEU A 219 -7.56 -4.61 0.37
N ARG A 220 -7.39 -4.07 -0.82
CA ARG A 220 -7.25 -4.87 -2.04
C ARG A 220 -5.79 -5.24 -2.26
N TRP A 221 -5.55 -6.45 -2.75
CA TRP A 221 -4.20 -6.93 -2.99
C TRP A 221 -3.84 -6.91 -4.47
N VAL A 222 -2.65 -6.43 -4.79
CA VAL A 222 -2.03 -6.53 -6.12
C VAL A 222 -0.60 -7.05 -5.93
N PRO A 223 -0.21 -8.16 -6.59
CA PRO A 223 1.15 -8.66 -6.50
C PRO A 223 2.18 -7.67 -7.06
N SER A 224 3.40 -7.68 -6.51
CA SER A 224 4.38 -6.62 -6.73
C SER A 224 4.81 -6.44 -8.18
N GLY A 225 5.09 -7.54 -8.90
CA GLY A 225 5.45 -7.49 -10.31
C GLY A 225 4.33 -6.90 -11.16
N VAL A 226 3.08 -7.30 -10.88
CA VAL A 226 1.88 -6.76 -11.56
C VAL A 226 1.73 -5.27 -11.27
N PHE A 227 1.85 -4.87 -10.00
CA PHE A 227 1.76 -3.48 -9.58
C PHE A 227 2.76 -2.58 -10.31
N LEU A 228 4.02 -3.02 -10.41
CA LEU A 228 5.08 -2.29 -11.10
C LEU A 228 4.85 -2.25 -12.62
N ALA A 229 4.34 -3.33 -13.22
CA ALA A 229 3.99 -3.34 -14.64
C ALA A 229 2.80 -2.42 -14.97
N ILE A 230 1.82 -2.28 -14.06
CA ILE A 230 0.75 -1.29 -14.19
C ILE A 230 1.30 0.14 -14.10
N CYS A 231 2.23 0.41 -13.16
CA CYS A 231 2.89 1.72 -13.08
C CYS A 231 3.61 2.07 -14.40
N ASP A 232 4.34 1.11 -14.98
CA ASP A 232 5.01 1.27 -16.28
C ASP A 232 3.98 1.52 -17.41
N PHE A 233 2.90 0.74 -17.45
CA PHE A 233 1.85 0.85 -18.46
C PHE A 233 1.18 2.22 -18.43
N ILE A 234 0.95 2.79 -17.24
CA ILE A 234 0.43 4.16 -17.10
C ILE A 234 1.38 5.17 -17.76
N GLY A 235 2.69 5.01 -17.60
CA GLY A 235 3.67 5.85 -18.30
C GLY A 235 3.52 5.77 -19.82
N VAL A 236 3.40 4.55 -20.36
CA VAL A 236 3.19 4.34 -21.81
C VAL A 236 1.86 4.93 -22.29
N VAL A 237 0.78 4.81 -21.52
CA VAL A 237 -0.52 5.42 -21.84
C VAL A 237 -0.42 6.94 -21.93
N ILE A 238 0.29 7.58 -20.99
CA ILE A 238 0.52 9.04 -21.03
C ILE A 238 1.28 9.42 -22.30
N GLN A 239 2.38 8.72 -22.62
CA GLN A 239 3.15 8.99 -23.84
C GLN A 239 2.30 8.84 -25.10
N ASN A 240 1.57 7.74 -25.23
CA ASN A 240 0.76 7.44 -26.41
C ASN A 240 -0.44 8.40 -26.56
N SER A 241 -1.12 8.71 -25.45
CA SER A 241 -2.39 9.46 -25.50
C SER A 241 -2.19 10.98 -25.49
N LYS A 242 -1.09 11.47 -24.91
CA LYS A 242 -0.80 12.92 -24.78
C LYS A 242 0.36 13.39 -25.64
N GLY A 243 1.19 12.47 -26.16
CA GLY A 243 2.44 12.81 -26.87
C GLY A 243 3.51 13.42 -25.97
N TRP A 244 3.38 13.27 -24.65
CA TRP A 244 4.34 13.79 -23.67
C TRP A 244 5.53 12.84 -23.53
N GLU A 245 6.70 13.38 -23.17
CA GLU A 245 7.84 12.52 -22.82
C GLU A 245 7.68 12.05 -21.37
N VAL A 246 7.76 10.74 -21.16
CA VAL A 246 7.65 10.13 -19.84
C VAL A 246 8.83 9.19 -19.63
N GLY A 247 9.44 9.28 -18.46
CA GLY A 247 10.45 8.35 -18.01
C GLY A 247 10.30 8.07 -16.52
N TRP A 248 11.08 7.12 -16.00
CA TRP A 248 11.16 6.93 -14.56
C TRP A 248 11.88 8.12 -13.92
N ALA A 249 11.29 8.68 -12.87
CA ALA A 249 11.96 9.69 -12.08
C ALA A 249 13.12 9.05 -11.32
N THR A 250 14.23 9.78 -11.17
CA THR A 250 15.34 9.32 -10.33
C THR A 250 14.82 9.13 -8.91
N PRO A 251 14.94 7.93 -8.32
CA PRO A 251 14.50 7.70 -6.97
C PRO A 251 15.31 8.58 -6.02
N ALA A 252 14.66 9.50 -5.32
CA ALA A 252 15.24 10.05 -4.10
C ALA A 252 15.27 8.90 -3.10
N LYS A 253 16.47 8.47 -2.67
CA LYS A 253 16.56 7.47 -1.58
C LYS A 253 15.84 8.03 -0.36
N VAL A 254 14.87 7.28 0.15
CA VAL A 254 14.17 7.58 1.39
C VAL A 254 14.48 6.44 2.36
N GLY A 255 15.52 6.67 3.18
CA GLY A 255 16.12 5.69 4.10
C GLY A 255 16.44 4.32 3.47
N ASN A 256 16.06 3.22 4.15
CA ASN A 256 16.40 1.86 3.75
C ASN A 256 15.42 1.19 2.78
N PHE A 257 14.39 1.91 2.32
CA PHE A 257 13.38 1.36 1.40
C PHE A 257 13.74 1.60 -0.06
N PRO A 258 13.40 0.66 -0.96
CA PRO A 258 13.34 1.00 -2.38
C PRO A 258 12.36 2.16 -2.53
N ALA A 259 12.82 3.25 -3.13
CA ALA A 259 11.97 4.43 -3.31
C ALA A 259 10.77 4.03 -4.19
N PRO A 260 9.54 4.44 -3.80
CA PRO A 260 8.35 4.06 -4.55
C PRO A 260 8.42 4.60 -5.98
N PRO A 261 8.00 3.80 -6.99
CA PRO A 261 8.04 4.20 -8.38
C PRO A 261 7.34 5.55 -8.63
N SER A 262 8.03 6.42 -9.36
CA SER A 262 7.55 7.74 -9.76
C SER A 262 7.91 8.00 -11.23
N LEU A 263 7.07 8.74 -11.93
CA LEU A 263 7.29 9.08 -13.34
C LEU A 263 7.69 10.55 -13.45
N GLN A 264 8.77 10.82 -14.19
CA GLN A 264 9.08 12.17 -14.66
C GLN A 264 8.32 12.39 -15.97
N VAL A 265 7.46 13.41 -16.00
CA VAL A 265 6.63 13.77 -17.14
C VAL A 265 7.05 15.13 -17.64
N LYS A 266 7.37 15.23 -18.94
CA LYS A 266 7.64 16.50 -19.63
C LYS A 266 6.47 16.80 -20.56
N ALA A 267 5.61 17.70 -20.10
CA ALA A 267 4.48 18.24 -20.86
C ALA A 267 4.89 19.55 -21.56
N PRO A 268 4.10 20.06 -22.51
CA PRO A 268 4.34 21.37 -23.12
C PRO A 268 4.39 22.48 -22.05
N GLY A 269 5.57 23.03 -21.80
CA GLY A 269 5.78 24.16 -20.87
C GLY A 269 6.05 23.77 -19.41
N GLU A 270 6.03 22.49 -19.05
CA GLU A 270 6.25 22.04 -17.67
C GLU A 270 6.93 20.68 -17.59
N THR A 271 7.74 20.48 -16.54
CA THR A 271 8.23 19.16 -16.14
C THR A 271 7.84 18.91 -14.69
N PHE A 272 7.16 17.81 -14.43
CA PHE A 272 6.70 17.44 -13.09
C PHE A 272 6.95 15.97 -12.79
N VAL A 273 6.88 15.62 -11.51
CA VAL A 273 6.98 14.23 -11.04
C VAL A 273 5.59 13.74 -10.62
N LEU A 274 5.15 12.65 -11.24
CA LEU A 274 3.94 11.95 -10.88
C LEU A 274 4.28 10.80 -9.92
N PRO A 275 3.84 10.82 -8.65
CA PRO A 275 4.16 9.77 -7.66
C PRO A 275 3.30 8.53 -7.92
N ILE A 276 3.55 7.83 -9.03
CA ILE A 276 2.61 6.88 -9.62
C ILE A 276 2.29 5.70 -8.69
N ALA A 277 3.25 5.19 -7.93
CA ALA A 277 2.99 4.11 -6.98
C ALA A 277 2.03 4.56 -5.86
N SER A 278 2.23 5.76 -5.31
CA SER A 278 1.34 6.33 -4.29
C SER A 278 -0.08 6.55 -4.83
N LEU A 279 -0.19 7.00 -6.08
CA LEU A 279 -1.48 7.16 -6.75
C LEU A 279 -2.14 5.81 -7.04
N LEU A 280 -1.40 4.83 -7.55
CA LEU A 280 -1.94 3.51 -7.85
C LEU A 280 -2.41 2.78 -6.59
N VAL A 281 -1.69 2.89 -5.47
CA VAL A 281 -2.16 2.36 -4.17
C VAL A 281 -3.47 3.01 -3.76
N GLU A 282 -3.62 4.33 -3.97
CA GLU A 282 -4.87 5.04 -3.69
C GLU A 282 -6.04 4.48 -4.52
N TRP A 283 -5.81 4.26 -5.81
CA TRP A 283 -6.84 3.89 -6.76
C TRP A 283 -7.22 2.40 -6.70
N ALA A 284 -6.22 1.54 -6.51
CA ALA A 284 -6.34 0.09 -6.71
C ALA A 284 -6.26 -0.74 -5.43
N VAL A 285 -5.67 -0.22 -4.35
CA VAL A 285 -5.36 -0.99 -3.13
C VAL A 285 -6.16 -0.50 -1.93
N MET A 286 -6.11 0.80 -1.66
CA MET A 286 -6.83 1.42 -0.55
C MET A 286 -8.36 1.32 -0.73
N PRO A 287 -9.15 1.31 0.35
CA PRO A 287 -10.59 1.35 0.23
C PRO A 287 -11.08 2.58 -0.53
N HIS A 288 -12.03 2.39 -1.45
CA HIS A 288 -12.67 3.51 -2.13
C HIS A 288 -13.55 4.30 -1.14
N LEU A 289 -13.24 5.59 -1.00
CA LEU A 289 -14.17 6.53 -0.38
C LEU A 289 -15.30 6.79 -1.40
N SER A 290 -16.52 7.05 -0.94
CA SER A 290 -17.74 7.14 -1.77
C SER A 290 -17.74 8.17 -2.91
N SER A 291 -16.69 8.98 -3.03
CA SER A 291 -16.48 9.99 -4.07
C SER A 291 -15.30 9.71 -5.01
N ALA A 292 -14.59 8.60 -4.84
CA ALA A 292 -13.43 8.27 -5.68
C ALA A 292 -13.86 7.73 -7.06
N PRO A 293 -13.12 8.03 -8.14
CA PRO A 293 -13.35 7.38 -9.42
C PRO A 293 -13.27 5.86 -9.26
N THR A 294 -14.14 5.15 -9.98
CA THR A 294 -14.25 3.69 -9.84
C THR A 294 -13.26 2.94 -10.74
N MET A 295 -12.75 3.63 -11.76
CA MET A 295 -11.85 3.07 -12.76
C MET A 295 -10.46 3.71 -12.71
N LEU A 296 -9.46 2.90 -13.04
CA LEU A 296 -8.06 3.33 -13.08
C LEU A 296 -7.80 4.39 -14.16
N SER A 297 -8.48 4.27 -15.30
CA SER A 297 -8.41 5.23 -16.41
C SER A 297 -8.94 6.62 -16.03
N GLU A 298 -10.10 6.67 -15.39
CA GLU A 298 -10.70 7.92 -14.88
C GLU A 298 -9.80 8.58 -13.84
N SER A 299 -9.29 7.78 -12.90
CA SER A 299 -8.35 8.25 -11.88
C SER A 299 -7.09 8.90 -12.48
N LEU A 300 -6.54 8.31 -13.54
CA LEU A 300 -5.40 8.87 -14.26
C LEU A 300 -5.78 10.16 -14.98
N GLU A 301 -6.91 10.20 -15.69
CA GLU A 301 -7.36 11.42 -16.37
C GLU A 301 -7.50 12.59 -15.38
N ASP A 302 -8.16 12.36 -14.25
CA ASP A 302 -8.35 13.37 -13.21
C ASP A 302 -7.01 13.83 -12.63
N ALA A 303 -6.08 12.91 -12.39
CA ALA A 303 -4.75 13.26 -11.90
C ALA A 303 -3.93 14.09 -12.90
N LEU A 304 -4.12 13.89 -14.20
CA LEU A 304 -3.46 14.68 -15.25
C LEU A 304 -4.16 16.02 -15.52
N ARG A 305 -5.47 16.14 -15.27
CA ARG A 305 -6.22 17.42 -15.42
C ARG A 305 -5.92 18.42 -14.31
N ASN A 306 -5.57 17.93 -13.13
CA ASN A 306 -5.27 18.76 -11.95
C ASN A 306 -3.78 19.16 -11.86
N ARG A 307 -3.05 19.06 -12.98
CA ARG A 307 -1.66 19.52 -13.16
C ARG A 307 -1.67 20.62 -14.20
#